data_AF-A0A7V9PVB4-F1
#
_entry.id   AF-A0A7V9PVB4-F1
#
_cell.length_a   1.000
_cell.length_b   1.000
_cell.length_c   1.000
_cell.angle_alpha   90.00
_cell.angle_beta   90.00
_cell.angle_gamma   90.00
#
_symmetry.space_group_name_H-M   'P 1'
#
loop_
_entity.id
_entity.type
_entity.pdbx_description
1 polymer ?
#
loop_
_entity_poly.entity_id
_entity_poly.type
_entity_poly.pdbx_seq_one_letter_code
_entity_poly.pdbx_strand_id
1 'polypeptide(L)'
;RQDCGDLDGAHAAWSQARALFLAAGYPAQAGAAARDHGGSLLTAGKAADALPLLQQSLTLAEQAGDEPGAGAAANAVGLAQLAEGDPTAAVATLRRALGAFPRSVRPVDHAMAKANLALAHEQMGELARARLTAGQALAVPGAAEPVREQAQQLLSRLPGRAPEDLLAVLDAEQRDHWVPVLREEMLRVADLPEVPRCAMVRSFLDGVLARPGVSYDLVESLLHVMVELPPLTYGRLVAAVVDACADRPEQHAERLHAVIGSAMARFALPQWQRLVAGLNSAAQASGRPATWT
;
A
#
# COMPACT_ATOMS: atom_id res chain seq x y z
N ARG A 1 -8.38 -16.71 -30.58
CA ARG A 1 -8.05 -15.91 -31.78
C ARG A 1 -7.76 -14.50 -31.26
N GLN A 2 -6.49 -14.12 -31.18
CA GLN A 2 -6.08 -12.77 -30.82
C GLN A 2 -6.21 -11.92 -32.08
N ASP A 3 -7.11 -10.94 -32.06
CA ASP A 3 -7.04 -9.81 -32.99
C ASP A 3 -5.85 -8.96 -32.56
N CYS A 4 -4.64 -9.39 -32.89
CA CYS A 4 -3.48 -8.50 -32.92
C CYS A 4 -3.68 -7.59 -34.13
N GLY A 5 -4.53 -6.56 -33.97
CA GLY A 5 -4.70 -5.50 -34.96
C GLY A 5 -3.33 -4.96 -35.40
N ASP A 6 -3.26 -4.44 -36.63
CA ASP A 6 -2.06 -3.96 -37.32
C ASP A 6 -1.03 -3.27 -36.40
N LEU A 7 -0.14 -4.07 -35.79
CA LEU A 7 0.83 -3.61 -34.79
C LEU A 7 1.86 -2.71 -35.44
N ASP A 8 2.16 -2.93 -36.72
CA ASP A 8 3.15 -2.17 -37.48
C ASP A 8 2.60 -0.79 -37.86
N GLY A 9 1.36 -0.73 -38.35
CA GLY A 9 0.67 0.54 -38.61
C GLY A 9 0.48 1.36 -37.34
N ALA A 10 0.19 0.69 -36.23
CA ALA A 10 0.03 1.33 -34.95
C ALA A 10 1.39 1.85 -34.42
N HIS A 11 2.46 1.05 -34.48
CA HIS A 11 3.84 1.46 -34.18
C HIS A 11 4.25 2.73 -34.95
N ALA A 12 3.95 2.77 -36.25
CA ALA A 12 4.22 3.93 -37.09
C ALA A 12 3.44 5.17 -36.62
N ALA A 13 2.15 5.01 -36.29
CA ALA A 13 1.30 6.10 -35.82
C ALA A 13 1.79 6.69 -34.50
N TRP A 14 2.12 5.88 -33.49
CA TRP A 14 2.65 6.39 -32.21
C TRP A 14 4.00 7.06 -32.37
N SER A 15 4.88 6.50 -33.20
CA SER A 15 6.20 7.07 -33.48
C SER A 15 6.09 8.43 -34.16
N GLN A 16 5.18 8.55 -35.14
CA GLN A 16 4.89 9.82 -35.79
C GLN A 16 4.28 10.84 -34.83
N ALA A 17 3.27 10.44 -34.03
CA ALA A 17 2.64 11.33 -33.06
C ALA A 17 3.66 11.87 -32.05
N ARG A 18 4.53 11.00 -31.51
CA ARG A 18 5.60 11.40 -30.60
C ARG A 18 6.54 12.42 -31.24
N ALA A 19 6.97 12.20 -32.49
CA ALA A 19 7.85 13.12 -33.20
C ALA A 19 7.18 14.50 -33.40
N LEU A 20 5.89 14.52 -33.76
CA LEU A 20 5.13 15.76 -33.91
C LEU A 20 4.98 16.52 -32.59
N PHE A 21 4.68 15.84 -31.48
CA PHE A 21 4.61 16.47 -30.17
C PHE A 21 5.95 17.07 -29.73
N LEU A 22 7.06 16.35 -29.94
CA LEU A 22 8.39 16.88 -29.63
C LEU A 22 8.73 18.11 -30.49
N ALA A 23 8.48 18.05 -31.79
CA ALA A 23 8.71 19.17 -32.70
C ALA A 23 7.87 20.40 -32.34
N ALA A 24 6.68 20.18 -31.77
CA ALA A 24 5.77 21.22 -31.31
C ALA A 24 6.00 21.68 -29.85
N GLY A 25 7.01 21.15 -29.16
CA GLY A 25 7.34 21.55 -27.78
C GLY A 25 6.41 20.99 -26.71
N TYR A 26 5.80 19.83 -26.95
CA TYR A 26 4.84 19.15 -26.06
C TYR A 26 5.40 17.83 -25.50
N PRO A 27 6.40 17.88 -24.59
CA PRO A 27 7.07 16.68 -24.09
C PRO A 27 6.13 15.73 -23.30
N ALA A 28 5.15 16.24 -22.55
CA ALA A 28 4.19 15.39 -21.83
C ALA A 28 3.36 14.51 -22.79
N GLN A 29 2.86 15.11 -23.88
CA GLN A 29 2.09 14.41 -24.90
C GLN A 29 2.96 13.43 -25.69
N ALA A 30 4.23 13.78 -25.95
CA ALA A 30 5.20 12.85 -26.51
C ALA A 30 5.45 11.65 -25.57
N GLY A 31 5.52 11.90 -24.26
CA GLY A 31 5.62 10.87 -23.23
C GLY A 31 4.39 9.97 -23.17
N ALA A 32 3.19 10.53 -23.24
CA ALA A 32 1.94 9.77 -23.31
C ALA A 32 1.88 8.87 -24.56
N ALA A 33 2.27 9.38 -25.73
CA ALA A 33 2.34 8.59 -26.96
C ALA A 33 3.34 7.43 -26.84
N ALA A 34 4.51 7.66 -26.21
CA ALA A 34 5.48 6.61 -25.93
C ALA A 34 4.94 5.58 -24.93
N ARG A 35 4.16 6.00 -23.92
CA ARG A 35 3.51 5.12 -22.94
C ARG A 35 2.50 4.20 -23.62
N ASP A 36 1.63 4.75 -24.46
CA ASP A 36 0.57 3.99 -25.12
C ASP A 36 1.14 2.98 -26.11
N HIS A 37 2.22 3.35 -26.79
CA HIS A 37 2.98 2.41 -27.62
C HIS A 37 3.64 1.30 -26.81
N GLY A 38 4.32 1.63 -25.71
CA GLY A 38 4.88 0.60 -24.82
C GLY A 38 3.78 -0.31 -24.23
N GLY A 39 2.62 0.25 -23.88
CA GLY A 39 1.48 -0.50 -23.36
C GLY A 39 0.88 -1.47 -24.38
N SER A 40 0.81 -1.09 -25.66
CA SER A 40 0.34 -2.00 -26.72
C SER A 40 1.31 -3.17 -26.94
N LEU A 41 2.62 -2.91 -26.87
CA LEU A 41 3.65 -3.95 -26.93
C LEU A 41 3.59 -4.90 -25.73
N LEU A 42 3.37 -4.39 -24.51
CA LEU A 42 3.13 -5.23 -23.33
C LEU A 42 1.91 -6.13 -23.50
N THR A 43 0.81 -5.59 -24.02
CA THR A 43 -0.40 -6.38 -24.31
C THR A 43 -0.13 -7.46 -25.35
N ALA A 44 0.80 -7.22 -26.29
CA ALA A 44 1.26 -8.20 -27.27
C ALA A 44 2.34 -9.16 -26.73
N GLY A 45 2.72 -9.07 -25.46
CA GLY A 45 3.76 -9.91 -24.83
C GLY A 45 5.20 -9.54 -25.22
N LYS A 46 5.42 -8.36 -25.80
CA LYS A 46 6.74 -7.86 -26.23
C LYS A 46 7.34 -6.90 -25.20
N ALA A 47 7.61 -7.40 -24.00
CA ALA A 47 8.06 -6.57 -22.89
C ALA A 47 9.45 -5.95 -23.10
N ALA A 48 10.39 -6.68 -23.70
CA ALA A 48 11.70 -6.18 -24.09
C ALA A 48 11.64 -4.96 -25.02
N ASP A 49 10.71 -4.95 -25.98
CA ASP A 49 10.50 -3.82 -26.90
C ASP A 49 9.76 -2.66 -26.21
N ALA A 50 8.87 -2.96 -25.27
CA ALA A 50 8.09 -1.97 -24.54
C ALA A 50 8.94 -1.16 -23.55
N LEU A 51 9.83 -1.83 -22.81
CA LEU A 51 10.60 -1.23 -21.72
C LEU A 51 11.33 0.08 -22.11
N PRO A 52 12.10 0.17 -23.22
CA PRO A 52 12.76 1.43 -23.59
C PRO A 52 11.78 2.55 -23.93
N LEU A 53 10.63 2.25 -24.53
CA LEU A 53 9.59 3.24 -24.83
C LEU A 53 8.95 3.78 -23.55
N LEU A 54 8.73 2.91 -22.57
CA LEU A 54 8.16 3.28 -21.27
C LEU A 54 9.15 4.09 -20.43
N GLN A 55 10.45 3.77 -20.48
CA GLN A 55 11.51 4.57 -19.86
C GLN A 55 11.63 5.96 -20.51
N GLN A 56 11.51 6.03 -21.84
CA GLN A 56 11.45 7.31 -22.54
C GLN A 56 10.21 8.12 -22.15
N SER A 57 9.06 7.46 -22.02
CA SER A 57 7.82 8.08 -21.54
C SER A 57 8.01 8.71 -20.15
N LEU A 58 8.61 7.96 -19.21
CA LEU A 58 8.92 8.43 -17.86
C LEU A 58 9.83 9.67 -17.89
N THR A 59 10.91 9.61 -18.67
CA THR A 59 11.85 10.72 -18.83
C THR A 59 11.17 11.98 -19.38
N LEU A 60 10.31 11.83 -20.40
CA LEU A 60 9.60 12.94 -21.02
C LEU A 60 8.57 13.57 -20.08
N ALA A 61 7.85 12.75 -19.31
CA ALA A 61 6.89 13.24 -18.31
C ALA A 61 7.60 14.02 -17.19
N GLU A 62 8.75 13.52 -16.70
CA GLU A 62 9.57 14.23 -15.71
C GLU A 62 10.08 15.57 -16.23
N GLN A 63 10.60 15.61 -17.46
CA GLN A 63 11.06 16.86 -18.10
C GLN A 63 9.92 17.88 -18.27
N ALA A 64 8.70 17.40 -18.45
CA ALA A 64 7.52 18.24 -18.57
C ALA A 64 6.93 18.68 -17.21
N GLY A 65 7.41 18.12 -16.09
CA GLY A 65 6.76 18.29 -14.78
C GLY A 65 5.38 17.64 -14.67
N ASP A 66 5.08 16.66 -15.54
CA ASP A 66 3.82 15.92 -15.54
C ASP A 66 3.90 14.75 -14.54
N GLU A 67 3.71 15.06 -13.25
CA GLU A 67 3.76 14.08 -12.16
C GLU A 67 2.78 12.90 -12.36
N PRO A 68 1.49 13.10 -12.72
CA PRO A 68 0.61 11.98 -13.05
C PRO A 68 1.10 11.13 -14.23
N GLY A 69 1.63 11.76 -15.29
CA GLY A 69 2.21 11.07 -16.43
C GLY A 69 3.44 10.25 -16.04
N ALA A 70 4.32 10.80 -15.20
CA ALA A 70 5.49 10.10 -14.68
C ALA A 70 5.10 8.90 -13.82
N GLY A 71 4.08 9.03 -12.97
CA GLY A 71 3.51 7.91 -12.20
C GLY A 71 2.97 6.80 -13.12
N ALA A 72 2.24 7.16 -14.16
CA ALA A 72 1.67 6.20 -15.11
C ALA A 72 2.74 5.48 -15.92
N ALA A 73 3.76 6.22 -16.36
CA ALA A 73 4.92 5.64 -17.04
C ALA A 73 5.72 4.72 -16.11
N ALA A 74 5.99 5.13 -14.87
CA ALA A 74 6.67 4.31 -13.87
C ALA A 74 5.91 3.00 -13.57
N ASN A 75 4.59 3.06 -13.42
CA ASN A 75 3.79 1.84 -13.24
C ASN A 75 3.91 0.88 -14.44
N ALA A 76 3.91 1.42 -15.66
CA ALA A 76 4.08 0.62 -16.87
C ALA A 76 5.51 0.04 -16.98
N VAL A 77 6.54 0.81 -16.64
CA VAL A 77 7.93 0.33 -16.56
C VAL A 77 8.04 -0.82 -15.56
N GLY A 78 7.43 -0.70 -14.38
CA GLY A 78 7.42 -1.77 -13.37
C GLY A 78 6.76 -3.05 -13.88
N LEU A 79 5.64 -2.93 -14.61
CA LEU A 79 4.99 -4.08 -15.24
C LEU A 79 5.86 -4.73 -16.33
N ALA A 80 6.55 -3.92 -17.15
CA ALA A 80 7.49 -4.42 -18.14
C ALA A 80 8.67 -5.17 -17.49
N GLN A 81 9.22 -4.63 -16.40
CA GLN A 81 10.28 -5.29 -15.62
C GLN A 81 9.82 -6.65 -15.07
N LEU A 82 8.58 -6.77 -14.60
CA LEU A 82 8.01 -8.06 -14.17
C LEU A 82 7.89 -9.07 -15.31
N ALA A 83 7.48 -8.61 -16.49
CA ALA A 83 7.37 -9.47 -17.66
C ALA A 83 8.73 -9.95 -18.18
N GLU A 84 9.78 -9.13 -18.00
CA GLU A 84 11.17 -9.48 -18.30
C GLU A 84 11.85 -10.31 -17.19
N GLY A 85 11.15 -10.58 -16.07
CA GLY A 85 11.67 -11.39 -14.97
C GLY A 85 12.62 -10.65 -14.02
N ASP A 86 12.53 -9.32 -13.94
CA ASP A 86 13.26 -8.49 -12.96
C ASP A 86 12.28 -7.87 -11.93
N PRO A 87 11.79 -8.68 -10.96
CA PRO A 87 10.85 -8.18 -9.96
C PRO A 87 11.52 -7.23 -8.96
N THR A 88 12.84 -7.28 -8.79
CA THR A 88 13.55 -6.38 -7.87
C THR A 88 13.54 -4.94 -8.40
N ALA A 89 13.85 -4.76 -9.68
CA ALA A 89 13.72 -3.45 -10.32
C ALA A 89 12.25 -3.00 -10.36
N ALA A 90 11.31 -3.91 -10.60
CA ALA A 90 9.89 -3.61 -10.58
C ALA A 90 9.42 -3.05 -9.23
N VAL A 91 9.84 -3.63 -8.10
CA VAL A 91 9.50 -3.12 -6.76
C VAL A 91 9.94 -1.66 -6.60
N ALA A 92 11.18 -1.34 -6.99
CA ALA A 92 11.70 0.02 -6.89
C ALA A 92 10.89 1.01 -7.75
N THR A 93 10.61 0.64 -8.99
CA THR A 93 9.85 1.48 -9.94
C THR A 93 8.38 1.64 -9.51
N LEU A 94 7.73 0.58 -9.03
CA LEU A 94 6.34 0.62 -8.58
C LEU A 94 6.17 1.43 -7.29
N ARG A 95 7.14 1.38 -6.37
CA ARG A 95 7.17 2.28 -5.21
C ARG A 95 7.26 3.75 -5.62
N ARG A 96 8.04 4.04 -6.66
CA ARG A 96 8.10 5.38 -7.26
C ARG A 96 6.75 5.81 -7.85
N ALA A 97 6.07 4.92 -8.57
CA ALA A 97 4.72 5.17 -9.10
C ALA A 97 3.71 5.47 -7.97
N LEU A 98 3.76 4.74 -6.85
CA LEU A 98 2.90 4.99 -5.69
C LEU A 98 3.09 6.39 -5.09
N GLY A 99 4.30 6.96 -5.17
CA GLY A 99 4.55 8.35 -4.76
C GLY A 99 3.77 9.38 -5.58
N ALA A 100 3.59 9.13 -6.88
CA ALA A 100 2.79 9.96 -7.78
C ALA A 100 1.27 9.69 -7.69
N PHE A 101 0.88 8.58 -7.05
CA PHE A 101 -0.51 8.15 -6.88
C PHE A 101 -0.94 8.10 -5.40
N PRO A 102 -1.13 9.27 -4.74
CA PRO A 102 -1.70 9.29 -3.41
C PRO A 102 -3.07 8.61 -3.39
N ARG A 103 -3.30 7.69 -2.43
CA ARG A 103 -4.57 6.92 -2.29
C ARG A 103 -5.81 7.81 -2.27
N SER A 104 -5.72 9.01 -1.71
CA SER A 104 -6.82 9.98 -1.59
C SER A 104 -7.11 10.78 -2.86
N VAL A 105 -6.15 10.90 -3.77
CA VAL A 105 -6.24 11.75 -4.97
C VAL A 105 -6.42 10.90 -6.22
N ARG A 106 -5.69 9.78 -6.32
CA ARG A 106 -5.67 8.87 -7.46
C ARG A 106 -5.87 7.42 -7.03
N PRO A 107 -7.01 7.07 -6.40
CA PRO A 107 -7.24 5.74 -5.83
C PRO A 107 -7.14 4.61 -6.85
N VAL A 108 -7.65 4.81 -8.06
CA VAL A 108 -7.61 3.77 -9.12
C VAL A 108 -6.17 3.43 -9.51
N ASP A 109 -5.33 4.43 -9.74
CA ASP A 109 -3.93 4.23 -10.10
C ASP A 109 -3.12 3.67 -8.93
N HIS A 110 -3.42 4.12 -7.71
CA HIS A 110 -2.84 3.59 -6.49
C HIS A 110 -3.13 2.08 -6.34
N ALA A 111 -4.39 1.67 -6.56
CA ALA A 111 -4.79 0.26 -6.48
C ALA A 111 -4.07 -0.59 -7.53
N MET A 112 -3.94 -0.08 -8.76
CA MET A 112 -3.22 -0.76 -9.83
C MET A 112 -1.74 -0.94 -9.50
N ALA A 113 -1.06 0.13 -9.04
CA ALA A 113 0.35 0.05 -8.66
C ALA A 113 0.57 -0.91 -7.47
N LYS A 114 -0.34 -0.94 -6.48
CA LYS A 114 -0.33 -1.93 -5.40
C LYS A 114 -0.51 -3.36 -5.91
N ALA A 115 -1.44 -3.62 -6.82
CA ALA A 115 -1.65 -4.95 -7.38
C ALA A 115 -0.43 -5.45 -8.18
N ASN A 116 0.23 -4.57 -8.93
CA ASN A 116 1.48 -4.88 -9.61
C ASN A 116 2.63 -5.13 -8.62
N LEU A 117 2.70 -4.35 -7.54
CA LEU A 117 3.70 -4.54 -6.50
C LEU A 117 3.50 -5.88 -5.76
N ALA A 118 2.25 -6.32 -5.61
CA ALA A 118 1.95 -7.65 -5.07
C ALA A 118 2.48 -8.78 -5.96
N LEU A 119 2.34 -8.66 -7.28
CA LEU A 119 2.93 -9.62 -8.24
C LEU A 119 4.47 -9.62 -8.15
N ALA A 120 5.09 -8.46 -7.99
CA ALA A 120 6.54 -8.35 -7.83
C ALA A 120 7.04 -9.09 -6.58
N HIS A 121 6.39 -8.87 -5.45
CA HIS A 121 6.68 -9.58 -4.21
C HIS A 121 6.46 -11.08 -4.34
N GLU A 122 5.42 -11.51 -5.06
CA GLU A 122 5.18 -12.93 -5.32
C GLU A 122 6.29 -13.57 -6.16
N GLN A 123 6.73 -12.92 -7.25
CA GLN A 123 7.84 -13.41 -8.07
C GLN A 123 9.17 -13.49 -7.29
N MET A 124 9.35 -12.63 -6.28
CA MET A 124 10.49 -12.67 -5.36
C MET A 124 10.35 -13.73 -4.25
N GLY A 125 9.20 -14.40 -4.14
CA GLY A 125 8.92 -15.35 -3.04
C GLY A 125 8.57 -14.69 -1.71
N GLU A 126 8.36 -13.37 -1.68
CA GLU A 126 8.02 -12.59 -0.48
C GLU A 126 6.52 -12.67 -0.18
N LEU A 127 6.02 -13.88 0.13
CA LEU A 127 4.59 -14.19 0.12
C LEU A 127 3.77 -13.33 1.10
N ALA A 128 4.31 -13.00 2.27
CA ALA A 128 3.64 -12.11 3.23
C ALA A 128 3.46 -10.69 2.66
N ARG A 129 4.48 -10.14 2.00
CA ARG A 129 4.40 -8.83 1.33
C ARG A 129 3.44 -8.86 0.15
N ALA A 130 3.44 -9.95 -0.62
CA ALA A 130 2.52 -10.14 -1.73
C ALA A 130 1.05 -10.13 -1.26
N ARG A 131 0.72 -10.92 -0.23
CA ARG A 131 -0.64 -10.94 0.34
C ARG A 131 -1.05 -9.61 0.95
N LEU A 132 -0.17 -8.99 1.73
CA LEU A 132 -0.43 -7.68 2.35
C LEU A 132 -0.75 -6.64 1.28
N THR A 133 0.08 -6.54 0.24
CA THR A 133 -0.06 -5.55 -0.82
C THR A 133 -1.28 -5.82 -1.71
N ALA A 134 -1.60 -7.09 -1.99
CA ALA A 134 -2.82 -7.47 -2.71
C ALA A 134 -4.09 -7.13 -1.92
N GLY A 135 -4.09 -7.39 -0.61
CA GLY A 135 -5.19 -6.99 0.28
C GLY A 135 -5.36 -5.47 0.34
N GLN A 136 -4.27 -4.71 0.32
CA GLN A 136 -4.30 -3.25 0.25
C GLN A 136 -4.90 -2.75 -1.07
N ALA A 137 -4.54 -3.36 -2.20
CA ALA A 137 -5.10 -3.02 -3.51
C ALA A 137 -6.63 -3.23 -3.56
N LEU A 138 -7.11 -4.36 -3.04
CA LEU A 138 -8.55 -4.69 -2.99
C LEU A 138 -9.37 -3.72 -2.14
N ALA A 139 -8.75 -3.20 -1.08
CA ALA A 139 -9.41 -2.30 -0.16
C ALA A 139 -9.39 -0.84 -0.62
N VAL A 140 -8.83 -0.51 -1.79
CA VAL A 140 -8.91 0.84 -2.33
C VAL A 140 -10.31 1.06 -2.93
N PRO A 141 -11.06 2.10 -2.51
CA PRO A 141 -12.34 2.42 -3.11
C PRO A 141 -12.22 2.68 -4.61
N GLY A 142 -13.10 2.06 -5.41
CA GLY A 142 -13.11 2.25 -6.86
C GLY A 142 -11.99 1.53 -7.62
N ALA A 143 -11.25 0.61 -6.99
CA ALA A 143 -10.33 -0.26 -7.70
C ALA A 143 -11.03 -0.95 -8.90
N ALA A 144 -10.43 -0.83 -10.08
CA ALA A 144 -10.99 -1.38 -11.32
C ALA A 144 -11.16 -2.90 -11.22
N GLU A 145 -12.17 -3.47 -11.89
CA GLU A 145 -12.46 -4.92 -11.84
C GLU A 145 -11.23 -5.79 -12.15
N PRO A 146 -10.44 -5.53 -13.22
CA PRO A 146 -9.27 -6.36 -13.52
C PRO A 146 -8.21 -6.35 -12.40
N VAL A 147 -8.05 -5.20 -11.73
CA VAL A 147 -7.15 -5.06 -10.58
C VAL A 147 -7.65 -5.89 -9.40
N ARG A 148 -8.98 -5.90 -9.17
CA ARG A 148 -9.60 -6.71 -8.11
C ARG A 148 -9.50 -8.20 -8.39
N GLU A 149 -9.81 -8.63 -9.61
CA GLU A 149 -9.69 -10.02 -10.03
C GLU A 149 -8.26 -10.53 -9.88
N GLN A 150 -7.26 -9.77 -10.36
CA GLN A 150 -5.85 -10.12 -10.21
C GLN A 150 -5.44 -10.29 -8.75
N ALA A 151 -5.78 -9.32 -7.89
CA ALA A 151 -5.44 -9.38 -6.47
C ALA A 151 -6.15 -10.54 -5.75
N GLN A 152 -7.40 -10.83 -6.08
CA GLN A 152 -8.13 -12.00 -5.55
C GLN A 152 -7.51 -13.32 -6.00
N GLN A 153 -7.12 -13.43 -7.27
CA GLN A 153 -6.44 -14.62 -7.80
C GLN A 153 -5.09 -14.87 -7.13
N LEU A 154 -4.32 -13.81 -6.86
CA LEU A 154 -3.09 -13.91 -6.09
C LEU A 154 -3.38 -14.40 -4.67
N LEU A 155 -4.36 -13.81 -3.99
CA LEU A 155 -4.71 -14.22 -2.62
C LEU A 155 -5.24 -15.65 -2.53
N SER A 156 -5.94 -16.15 -3.56
CA SER A 156 -6.49 -17.51 -3.55
C SER A 156 -5.42 -18.60 -3.74
N ARG A 157 -4.31 -18.29 -4.40
CA ARG A 157 -3.20 -19.24 -4.63
C ARG A 157 -2.09 -19.19 -3.56
N LEU A 158 -1.98 -18.08 -2.82
CA LEU A 158 -0.94 -17.94 -1.78
C LEU A 158 -1.45 -18.43 -0.41
N PRO A 159 -0.82 -19.44 0.22
CA PRO A 159 -1.22 -19.91 1.55
C PRO A 159 -0.86 -18.87 2.63
N GLY A 160 -1.83 -18.50 3.49
CA GLY A 160 -1.63 -17.60 4.63
C GLY A 160 -2.90 -16.85 5.04
N ARG A 161 -2.87 -16.14 6.18
CA ARG A 161 -3.96 -15.30 6.67
C ARG A 161 -3.43 -14.02 7.31
N ALA A 162 -4.10 -12.89 7.10
CA ALA A 162 -3.92 -11.69 7.90
C ALA A 162 -4.40 -11.94 9.35
N PRO A 163 -3.75 -11.40 10.41
CA PRO A 163 -2.70 -10.37 10.45
C PRO A 163 -1.25 -10.87 10.56
N GLU A 164 -1.00 -12.18 10.44
CA GLU A 164 0.36 -12.75 10.50
C GLU A 164 1.27 -12.14 9.43
N ASP A 165 0.69 -11.78 8.28
CA ASP A 165 1.38 -11.12 7.17
C ASP A 165 1.97 -9.76 7.55
N LEU A 166 1.22 -8.89 8.24
CA LEU A 166 1.73 -7.57 8.64
C LEU A 166 2.95 -7.71 9.56
N LEU A 167 2.85 -8.58 10.57
CA LEU A 167 3.94 -8.78 11.52
C LEU A 167 5.15 -9.45 10.85
N ALA A 168 4.93 -10.42 9.96
CA ALA A 168 6.01 -11.02 9.19
C ALA A 168 6.74 -10.00 8.30
N VAL A 169 6.00 -9.05 7.71
CA VAL A 169 6.61 -7.95 6.93
C VAL A 169 7.42 -7.02 7.84
N LEU A 170 6.89 -6.66 9.01
CA LEU A 170 7.61 -5.79 9.97
C LEU A 170 8.86 -6.47 10.53
N ASP A 171 8.81 -7.77 10.81
CA ASP A 171 9.97 -8.55 11.27
C ASP A 171 11.09 -8.61 10.22
N ALA A 172 10.72 -8.55 8.93
CA ALA A 172 11.65 -8.54 7.80
C ALA A 172 12.06 -7.13 7.35
N GLU A 173 11.56 -6.08 8.00
CA GLU A 173 11.87 -4.68 7.66
C GLU A 173 12.78 -4.00 8.66
N GLN A 174 13.54 -3.03 8.16
CA GLN A 174 14.24 -2.10 9.04
C GLN A 174 13.23 -1.21 9.78
N ARG A 175 13.54 -0.88 11.04
CA ARG A 175 12.60 -0.20 11.96
C ARG A 175 12.12 1.16 11.45
N ASP A 176 13.00 1.89 10.79
CA ASP A 176 12.71 3.17 10.12
C ASP A 176 11.65 3.05 9.01
N HIS A 177 11.43 1.85 8.47
CA HIS A 177 10.41 1.56 7.46
C HIS A 177 9.10 1.00 8.04
N TRP A 178 9.00 0.80 9.35
CA TRP A 178 7.77 0.28 9.98
C TRP A 178 6.59 1.23 9.87
N VAL A 179 6.79 2.53 10.11
CA VAL A 179 5.71 3.53 10.11
C VAL A 179 4.99 3.59 8.74
N PRO A 180 5.68 3.67 7.59
CA PRO A 180 5.02 3.59 6.28
C PRO A 180 4.20 2.31 6.07
N VAL A 181 4.73 1.14 6.46
CA VAL A 181 4.03 -0.15 6.32
C VAL A 181 2.78 -0.19 7.20
N LEU A 182 2.91 0.22 8.46
CA LEU A 182 1.81 0.32 9.40
C LEU A 182 0.75 1.32 8.95
N ARG A 183 1.14 2.49 8.43
CA ARG A 183 0.19 3.53 7.98
C ARG A 183 -0.75 3.02 6.93
N GLU A 184 -0.22 2.40 5.87
CA GLU A 184 -1.02 1.85 4.78
C GLU A 184 -1.97 0.75 5.28
N GLU A 185 -1.48 -0.11 6.17
CA GLU A 185 -2.29 -1.20 6.69
C GLU A 185 -3.35 -0.72 7.67
N MET A 186 -3.06 0.29 8.49
CA MET A 186 -4.05 0.89 9.40
C MET A 186 -5.15 1.64 8.66
N LEU A 187 -4.83 2.31 7.54
CA LEU A 187 -5.85 2.88 6.66
C LEU A 187 -6.79 1.80 6.12
N ARG A 188 -6.23 0.67 5.64
CA ARG A 188 -7.01 -0.49 5.20
C ARG A 188 -7.91 -1.04 6.31
N VAL A 189 -7.35 -1.26 7.50
CA VAL A 189 -8.06 -1.84 8.64
C VAL A 189 -9.17 -0.91 9.14
N ALA A 190 -8.96 0.41 9.10
CA ALA A 190 -9.97 1.39 9.49
C ALA A 190 -11.20 1.44 8.56
N ASP A 191 -11.03 1.04 7.29
CA ASP A 191 -12.10 0.95 6.29
C ASP A 191 -12.95 -0.33 6.43
N LEU A 192 -12.49 -1.33 7.20
CA LEU A 192 -13.24 -2.55 7.44
C LEU A 192 -14.50 -2.31 8.31
N PRO A 193 -15.55 -3.14 8.15
CA PRO A 193 -16.65 -3.21 9.12
C PRO A 193 -16.13 -3.47 10.55
N GLU A 194 -16.93 -3.12 11.56
CA GLU A 194 -16.48 -3.14 12.96
C GLU A 194 -15.95 -4.49 13.43
N VAL A 195 -16.72 -5.56 13.25
CA VAL A 195 -16.33 -6.91 13.70
C VAL A 195 -14.99 -7.37 13.11
N PRO A 196 -14.77 -7.37 11.78
CA PRO A 196 -13.47 -7.77 11.20
C PRO A 196 -12.34 -6.78 11.55
N ARG A 197 -12.64 -5.48 11.73
CA ARG A 197 -11.66 -4.49 12.18
C ARG A 197 -11.12 -4.83 13.57
N CYS A 198 -12.02 -5.05 14.54
CA CYS A 198 -11.63 -5.41 15.91
C CYS A 198 -10.87 -6.73 15.95
N ALA A 199 -11.28 -7.74 15.17
CA ALA A 199 -10.57 -9.01 15.06
C ALA A 199 -9.13 -8.83 14.53
N MET A 200 -8.94 -8.00 13.50
CA MET A 200 -7.62 -7.72 12.93
C MET A 200 -6.71 -7.00 13.93
N VAL A 201 -7.23 -5.96 14.60
CA VAL A 201 -6.48 -5.21 15.62
C VAL A 201 -6.12 -6.12 16.80
N ARG A 202 -7.05 -6.95 17.28
CA ARG A 202 -6.79 -7.92 18.36
C ARG A 202 -5.66 -8.86 17.99
N SER A 203 -5.74 -9.51 16.83
CA SER A 203 -4.73 -10.48 16.43
C SER A 203 -3.37 -9.82 16.11
N PHE A 204 -3.33 -8.57 15.64
CA PHE A 204 -2.09 -7.80 15.58
C PHE A 204 -1.47 -7.60 16.97
N LEU A 205 -2.25 -7.12 17.95
CA LEU A 205 -1.75 -6.88 19.32
C LEU A 205 -1.33 -8.18 20.02
N ASP A 206 -2.00 -9.30 19.73
CA ASP A 206 -1.58 -10.63 20.21
C ASP A 206 -0.19 -11.00 19.69
N GLY A 207 0.04 -10.78 18.39
CA GLY A 207 1.33 -11.03 17.77
C GLY A 207 2.43 -10.06 18.23
N VAL A 208 2.08 -8.82 18.60
CA VAL A 208 3.00 -7.89 19.28
C VAL A 208 3.40 -8.44 20.64
N LEU A 209 2.46 -8.90 21.47
CA LEU A 209 2.77 -9.46 22.80
C LEU A 209 3.60 -10.75 22.74
N ALA A 210 3.49 -11.50 21.64
CA ALA A 210 4.32 -12.65 21.35
C ALA A 210 5.78 -12.28 20.98
N ARG A 211 6.10 -11.00 20.80
CA ARG A 211 7.42 -10.46 20.46
C ARG A 211 7.97 -9.55 21.57
N PRO A 212 8.26 -10.07 22.78
CA PRO A 212 8.59 -9.24 23.94
C PRO A 212 9.84 -8.35 23.77
N GLY A 213 10.77 -8.71 22.88
CA GLY A 213 11.96 -7.90 22.59
C GLY A 213 11.70 -6.63 21.78
N VAL A 214 10.56 -6.54 21.08
CA VAL A 214 10.22 -5.41 20.19
C VAL A 214 8.78 -4.93 20.37
N SER A 215 8.02 -5.49 21.32
CA SER A 215 6.61 -5.16 21.54
C SER A 215 6.40 -3.68 21.82
N TYR A 216 7.33 -3.09 22.56
CA TYR A 216 7.31 -1.66 22.85
C TYR A 216 7.43 -0.81 21.58
N ASP A 217 8.46 -1.09 20.78
CA ASP A 217 8.77 -0.34 19.57
C ASP A 217 7.68 -0.46 18.50
N LEU A 218 7.06 -1.64 18.40
CA LEU A 218 5.91 -1.89 17.52
C LEU A 218 4.70 -1.08 17.94
N VAL A 219 4.39 -1.03 19.25
CA VAL A 219 3.26 -0.25 19.77
C VAL A 219 3.54 1.25 19.64
N GLU A 220 4.76 1.70 19.92
CA GLU A 220 5.17 3.10 19.71
C GLU A 220 5.00 3.52 18.24
N SER A 221 5.39 2.65 17.30
CA SER A 221 5.22 2.89 15.86
C SER A 221 3.74 2.91 15.44
N LEU A 222 2.92 2.01 16.00
CA LEU A 222 1.47 2.02 15.78
C LEU A 222 0.85 3.32 16.30
N LEU A 223 1.21 3.76 17.51
CA LEU A 223 0.68 4.99 18.08
C LEU A 223 1.11 6.22 17.28
N HIS A 224 2.34 6.24 16.74
CA HIS A 224 2.81 7.28 15.82
C HIS A 224 1.91 7.38 14.59
N VAL A 225 1.60 6.23 13.97
CA VAL A 225 0.66 6.18 12.86
C VAL A 225 -0.71 6.71 13.31
N MET A 226 -1.25 6.22 14.42
CA MET A 226 -2.59 6.56 14.88
C MET A 226 -2.78 8.07 15.10
N VAL A 227 -1.82 8.77 15.72
CA VAL A 227 -1.95 10.22 15.96
C VAL A 227 -1.92 11.06 14.68
N GLU A 228 -1.37 10.54 13.59
CA GLU A 228 -1.34 11.21 12.28
C GLU A 228 -2.61 10.95 11.46
N LEU A 229 -3.46 10.00 11.86
CA LEU A 229 -4.66 9.65 11.10
C LEU A 229 -5.74 10.75 11.18
N PRO A 230 -6.57 10.87 10.11
CA PRO A 230 -7.76 11.71 10.12
C PRO A 230 -8.69 11.38 11.30
N PRO A 231 -9.45 12.34 11.85
CA PRO A 231 -10.24 12.14 13.08
C PRO A 231 -11.19 10.94 13.05
N LEU A 232 -11.88 10.71 11.93
CA LEU A 232 -12.81 9.58 11.78
C LEU A 232 -12.06 8.23 11.77
N THR A 233 -10.96 8.15 11.03
CA THR A 233 -10.10 6.96 10.95
C THR A 233 -9.46 6.65 12.31
N TYR A 234 -8.96 7.69 12.98
CA TYR A 234 -8.42 7.61 14.34
C TYR A 234 -9.45 7.03 15.32
N GLY A 235 -10.66 7.59 15.37
CA GLY A 235 -11.71 7.12 16.28
C GLY A 235 -12.06 5.64 16.08
N ARG A 236 -12.17 5.18 14.83
CA ARG A 236 -12.46 3.76 14.51
C ARG A 236 -11.37 2.80 15.01
N LEU A 237 -10.10 3.18 14.87
CA LEU A 237 -8.98 2.34 15.32
C LEU A 237 -8.80 2.39 16.83
N VAL A 238 -8.96 3.55 17.47
CA VAL A 238 -8.94 3.67 18.94
C VAL A 238 -10.02 2.79 19.57
N ALA A 239 -11.24 2.82 19.05
CA ALA A 239 -12.31 1.93 19.50
C ALA A 239 -11.94 0.45 19.34
N ALA A 240 -11.32 0.07 18.21
CA ALA A 240 -10.86 -1.29 17.99
C ALA A 240 -9.70 -1.71 18.91
N VAL A 241 -8.79 -0.80 19.27
CA VAL A 241 -7.73 -1.06 20.26
C VAL A 241 -8.33 -1.28 21.65
N VAL A 242 -9.28 -0.43 22.05
CA VAL A 242 -10.01 -0.62 23.32
C VAL A 242 -10.76 -1.95 23.30
N ASP A 243 -11.44 -2.29 22.20
CA ASP A 243 -12.10 -3.58 22.02
C ASP A 243 -11.14 -4.75 22.18
N ALA A 244 -9.99 -4.68 21.49
CA ALA A 244 -8.95 -5.68 21.54
C ALA A 244 -8.35 -5.86 22.94
N CYS A 245 -8.35 -4.84 23.79
CA CYS A 245 -7.85 -4.95 25.16
C CYS A 245 -8.83 -5.66 26.10
N ALA A 246 -10.12 -5.67 25.78
CA ALA A 246 -11.13 -6.34 26.59
C ALA A 246 -11.35 -7.79 26.17
N ASP A 247 -12.01 -8.53 27.06
CA ASP A 247 -12.33 -9.95 26.90
C ASP A 247 -11.09 -10.82 26.69
N ARG A 248 -10.01 -10.46 27.41
CA ARG A 248 -8.73 -11.18 27.45
C ARG A 248 -8.42 -11.67 28.86
N PRO A 249 -7.60 -12.72 29.02
CA PRO A 249 -7.07 -13.09 30.32
C PRO A 249 -6.38 -11.90 30.99
N GLU A 250 -6.62 -11.70 32.28
CA GLU A 250 -6.16 -10.53 33.06
C GLU A 250 -4.69 -10.20 32.84
N GLN A 251 -3.81 -11.20 32.93
CA GLN A 251 -2.37 -11.04 32.69
C GLN A 251 -2.03 -10.47 31.29
N HIS A 252 -2.78 -10.85 30.25
CA HIS A 252 -2.55 -10.33 28.89
C HIS A 252 -3.06 -8.90 28.75
N ALA A 253 -4.21 -8.59 29.37
CA ALA A 253 -4.75 -7.24 29.40
C ALA A 253 -3.82 -6.28 30.14
N GLU A 254 -3.32 -6.66 31.31
CA GLU A 254 -2.34 -5.88 32.09
C GLU A 254 -1.06 -5.62 31.30
N ARG A 255 -0.50 -6.65 30.68
CA ARG A 255 0.71 -6.51 29.84
C ARG A 255 0.49 -5.56 28.67
N LEU A 256 -0.64 -5.68 27.98
CA LEU A 256 -0.96 -4.80 26.85
C LEU A 256 -1.16 -3.35 27.30
N HIS A 257 -1.88 -3.15 28.40
CA HIS A 257 -2.10 -1.83 28.99
C HIS A 257 -0.76 -1.19 29.41
N ALA A 258 0.13 -1.96 30.03
CA ALA A 258 1.46 -1.49 30.41
C ALA A 258 2.33 -1.12 29.20
N VAL A 259 2.34 -1.93 28.15
CA VAL A 259 3.10 -1.64 26.92
C VAL A 259 2.56 -0.37 26.24
N ILE A 260 1.24 -0.25 26.09
CA ILE A 260 0.61 0.93 25.48
C ILE A 260 0.87 2.19 26.31
N GLY A 261 0.64 2.16 27.62
CA GLY A 261 0.88 3.31 28.50
C GLY A 261 2.35 3.75 28.48
N SER A 262 3.28 2.79 28.53
CA SER A 262 4.71 3.08 28.42
C SER A 262 5.08 3.69 27.07
N ALA A 263 4.47 3.23 25.96
CA ALA A 263 4.69 3.77 24.62
C ALA A 263 4.13 5.19 24.49
N MET A 264 2.92 5.43 25.02
CA MET A 264 2.29 6.74 25.05
C MET A 264 3.13 7.78 25.78
N ALA A 265 3.81 7.41 26.86
CA ALA A 265 4.63 8.33 27.66
C ALA A 265 5.79 9.00 26.91
N ARG A 266 6.18 8.50 25.73
CA ARG A 266 7.24 9.09 24.88
C ARG A 266 6.74 10.16 23.90
N PHE A 267 5.43 10.32 23.77
CA PHE A 267 4.84 11.30 22.86
C PHE A 267 4.87 12.70 23.46
N ALA A 268 4.95 13.71 22.60
CA ALA A 268 4.81 15.09 23.03
C ALA A 268 3.43 15.32 23.69
N LEU A 269 3.36 16.22 24.67
CA LEU A 269 2.16 16.44 25.49
C LEU A 269 0.85 16.52 24.69
N PRO A 270 0.75 17.24 23.55
CA PRO A 270 -0.49 17.30 22.77
C PRO A 270 -0.90 15.94 22.17
N GLN A 271 0.08 15.15 21.70
CA GLN A 271 -0.17 13.82 21.14
C GLN A 271 -0.57 12.83 22.25
N TRP A 272 0.13 12.87 23.38
CA TRP A 272 -0.22 12.07 24.56
C TRP A 272 -1.64 12.38 25.04
N GLN A 273 -2.00 13.66 25.18
CA GLN A 273 -3.36 14.09 25.57
C GLN A 273 -4.42 13.56 24.59
N ARG A 274 -4.15 13.61 23.29
CA ARG A 274 -5.05 13.07 22.26
C ARG A 274 -5.25 11.56 22.39
N LEU A 275 -4.17 10.82 22.66
CA LEU A 275 -4.21 9.36 22.86
C LEU A 275 -5.02 8.99 24.10
N VAL A 276 -4.70 9.60 25.25
CA VAL A 276 -5.43 9.39 26.52
C VAL A 276 -6.91 9.72 26.36
N ALA A 277 -7.25 10.90 25.82
CA ALA A 277 -8.62 11.32 25.63
C ALA A 277 -9.39 10.36 24.69
N GLY A 278 -8.75 9.94 23.59
CA GLY A 278 -9.34 9.00 22.65
C GLY A 278 -9.64 7.64 23.29
N LEU A 279 -8.64 7.02 23.93
CA LEU A 279 -8.77 5.71 24.55
C LEU A 279 -9.81 5.72 25.68
N ASN A 280 -9.80 6.75 26.55
CA ASN A 280 -10.77 6.87 27.63
C ASN A 280 -12.18 7.15 27.13
N SER A 281 -12.34 7.99 26.09
CA SER A 281 -13.66 8.23 25.49
C SER A 281 -14.22 6.97 24.83
N ALA A 282 -13.39 6.19 24.13
CA ALA A 282 -13.80 4.92 23.53
C ALA A 282 -14.15 3.87 24.61
N ALA A 283 -13.37 3.78 25.69
CA ALA A 283 -13.67 2.89 26.81
C ALA A 283 -15.03 3.22 27.43
N GLN A 284 -15.31 4.50 27.71
CA GLN A 284 -16.60 4.93 28.24
C GLN A 284 -17.75 4.60 27.30
N ALA A 285 -17.60 4.84 25.99
CA ALA A 285 -18.63 4.53 25.00
C ALA A 285 -18.96 3.03 24.94
N SER A 286 -17.99 2.17 25.25
CA SER A 286 -18.17 0.71 25.34
C SER A 286 -18.54 0.20 26.74
N GLY A 287 -18.84 1.09 27.70
CA GLY A 287 -19.21 0.72 29.08
C GLY A 287 -18.04 0.19 29.92
N ARG A 288 -16.80 0.56 29.59
CA ARG A 288 -15.57 0.08 30.22
C ARG A 288 -14.89 1.20 31.03
N PRO A 289 -14.07 0.84 32.05
CA PRO A 289 -13.40 1.84 32.86
C PRO A 289 -12.36 2.65 32.06
N ALA A 290 -12.33 3.96 32.30
CA ALA A 290 -11.42 4.90 31.66
C ALA A 290 -10.14 5.06 32.48
N THR A 291 -9.21 4.10 32.35
CA THR A 291 -7.99 4.03 33.17
C THR A 291 -6.71 4.36 32.41
N TRP A 292 -6.80 4.78 31.15
CA TRP A 292 -5.62 5.03 30.32
C TRP A 292 -4.93 6.33 30.75
N THR A 293 -3.62 6.25 30.98
CA THR A 293 -2.72 7.35 31.38
C THR A 293 -1.38 7.20 30.70
#